data_AF-A0A847Y249-F1
#
_entry.id   AF-A0A847Y249-F1
#
_cell.length_a   1.000
_cell.length_b   1.000
_cell.length_c   1.000
_cell.angle_alpha   90.00
_cell.angle_beta   90.00
_cell.angle_gamma   90.00
#
_symmetry.space_group_name_H-M   'P 1'
#
loop_
_entity.id
_entity.type
_entity.pdbx_description
1 polymer ?
#
loop_
_entity_poly.entity_id
_entity_poly.type
_entity_poly.pdbx_seq_one_letter_code
_entity_poly.pdbx_strand_id
1 'polypeptide(L)'
;MAPEQKKNILDSAIDLLTDRDEKAAAAAAAAKAKADAEAKAKADAEAAAAKVKADAEAKAKAEAAATQKMLEETKAAAAAETAKLRAELDAKAKADAILTTHTVVAGETLSGIALKYYGHATPEYWNKIKDANKELIDKHKGNIIAGDKLIIPKA
;
A
#
# COMPACT_ATOMS: atom_id res chain seq x y z
N MET A 1 93.96 13.33 -51.94
CA MET A 1 93.06 12.30 -52.51
C MET A 1 92.75 11.30 -51.42
N ALA A 2 91.46 11.04 -51.20
CA ALA A 2 90.96 10.01 -50.28
C ALA A 2 91.44 8.60 -50.68
N PRO A 3 91.26 7.60 -49.81
CA PRO A 3 90.09 6.77 -50.06
C PRO A 3 89.27 6.50 -48.80
N GLU A 4 87.99 6.84 -48.89
CA GLU A 4 86.93 6.47 -47.97
C GLU A 4 86.84 4.93 -47.89
N GLN A 5 87.03 4.38 -46.68
CA GLN A 5 86.73 2.98 -46.43
C GLN A 5 85.21 2.81 -46.41
N LYS A 6 84.73 2.01 -47.38
CA LYS A 6 83.33 1.63 -47.56
C LYS A 6 82.75 1.12 -46.24
N LYS A 7 81.79 1.87 -45.68
CA LYS A 7 80.87 1.33 -44.66
C LYS A 7 80.23 0.08 -45.25
N ASN A 8 80.57 -1.07 -44.68
CA ASN A 8 80.11 -2.36 -45.16
C ASN A 8 78.59 -2.43 -44.99
N ILE A 9 77.92 -2.94 -46.02
CA ILE A 9 76.46 -2.98 -46.18
C ILE A 9 75.77 -3.73 -45.01
N LEU A 10 76.53 -4.58 -44.31
CA LEU A 10 76.09 -5.30 -43.11
C LEU A 10 75.98 -4.41 -41.86
N ASP A 11 76.79 -3.36 -41.73
CA ASP A 11 76.79 -2.45 -40.57
C ASP A 11 75.57 -1.53 -40.59
N SER A 12 75.20 -1.03 -41.78
CA SER A 12 73.95 -0.30 -41.98
C SER A 12 72.69 -1.17 -41.86
N ALA A 13 72.79 -2.47 -42.11
CA ALA A 13 71.67 -3.39 -41.92
C ALA A 13 71.44 -3.71 -40.43
N ILE A 14 72.50 -3.74 -39.61
CA ILE A 14 72.41 -3.95 -38.16
C ILE A 14 71.87 -2.67 -37.49
N ASP A 15 72.35 -1.49 -37.87
CA ASP A 15 71.86 -0.20 -37.36
C ASP A 15 70.37 0.02 -37.67
N LEU A 16 69.92 -0.32 -38.89
CA LEU A 16 68.51 -0.25 -39.27
C LEU A 16 67.62 -1.27 -38.53
N LEU A 17 68.20 -2.42 -38.13
CA LEU A 17 67.47 -3.44 -37.39
C LEU A 17 67.30 -3.04 -35.91
N THR A 18 68.32 -2.42 -35.31
CA THR A 18 68.28 -1.88 -33.95
C THR A 18 67.30 -0.70 -33.84
N ASP A 19 67.32 0.24 -34.79
CA ASP A 19 66.33 1.34 -34.82
C ASP A 19 64.90 0.81 -34.98
N ARG A 20 64.72 -0.27 -35.77
CA ARG A 20 63.41 -0.91 -35.91
C ARG A 20 62.96 -1.64 -34.65
N ASP A 21 63.87 -2.27 -33.91
CA ASP A 21 63.57 -2.93 -32.64
C ASP A 21 63.21 -1.90 -31.55
N GLU A 22 63.93 -0.78 -31.51
CA GLU A 22 63.67 0.33 -30.58
C GLU A 22 62.36 1.06 -30.92
N LYS A 23 62.05 1.23 -32.22
CA LYS A 23 60.77 1.74 -32.71
C LYS A 23 59.61 0.76 -32.49
N ALA A 24 59.86 -0.54 -32.55
CA ALA A 24 58.88 -1.58 -32.22
C ALA A 24 58.60 -1.64 -30.70
N ALA A 25 59.63 -1.47 -29.87
CA ALA A 25 59.49 -1.36 -28.41
C ALA A 25 58.74 -0.09 -28.01
N ALA A 26 59.03 1.05 -28.65
CA ALA A 26 58.31 2.30 -28.44
C ALA A 26 56.84 2.21 -28.90
N ALA A 27 56.56 1.55 -30.03
CA ALA A 27 55.20 1.30 -30.50
C ALA A 27 54.42 0.35 -29.58
N ALA A 28 55.06 -0.69 -29.04
CA ALA A 28 54.46 -1.61 -28.07
C ALA A 28 54.17 -0.93 -26.73
N ALA A 29 55.07 -0.06 -26.24
CA ALA A 29 54.85 0.74 -25.04
C ALA A 29 53.71 1.76 -25.22
N ALA A 30 53.64 2.43 -26.38
CA ALA A 30 52.55 3.34 -26.71
C ALA A 30 51.20 2.62 -26.85
N ALA A 31 51.17 1.42 -27.44
CA ALA A 31 49.95 0.60 -27.55
C ALA A 31 49.47 0.11 -26.18
N LYS A 32 50.39 -0.30 -25.30
CA LYS A 32 50.07 -0.74 -23.94
C LYS A 32 49.57 0.42 -23.07
N ALA A 33 50.15 1.61 -23.19
CA ALA A 33 49.70 2.82 -22.49
C ALA A 33 48.31 3.29 -22.96
N LYS A 34 48.02 3.16 -24.27
CA LYS A 34 46.71 3.52 -24.82
C LYS A 34 45.62 2.53 -24.38
N ALA A 35 45.94 1.23 -24.31
CA ALA A 35 45.01 0.19 -23.85
C ALA A 35 44.68 0.30 -22.35
N ASP A 36 45.66 0.64 -21.51
CA ASP A 36 45.46 0.82 -20.05
C ASP A 36 44.62 2.07 -19.74
N ALA A 37 44.81 3.15 -20.51
CA ALA A 37 44.01 4.37 -20.42
C ALA A 37 42.55 4.17 -20.86
N GLU A 38 42.31 3.41 -21.94
CA GLU A 38 40.96 3.09 -22.42
C GLU A 38 40.21 2.14 -21.46
N ALA A 39 40.91 1.18 -20.85
CA ALA A 39 40.35 0.29 -19.84
C ALA A 39 39.96 1.03 -18.55
N LYS A 40 40.79 1.97 -18.09
CA LYS A 40 40.48 2.78 -16.90
C LYS A 40 39.33 3.77 -17.14
N ALA A 41 39.25 4.37 -18.34
CA ALA A 41 38.15 5.26 -18.70
C ALA A 41 36.79 4.53 -18.80
N LYS A 42 36.79 3.28 -19.28
CA LYS A 42 35.58 2.46 -19.36
C LYS A 42 35.10 1.98 -17.98
N ALA A 43 36.03 1.65 -17.08
CA ALA A 43 35.73 1.25 -15.71
C ALA A 43 35.14 2.41 -14.86
N ASP A 44 35.67 3.62 -15.00
CA ASP A 44 35.17 4.80 -14.28
C ASP A 44 33.76 5.23 -14.77
N ALA A 45 33.50 5.10 -16.08
CA ALA A 45 32.19 5.39 -16.67
C ALA A 45 31.10 4.38 -16.25
N GLU A 46 31.42 3.08 -16.14
CA GLU A 46 30.48 2.07 -15.63
C GLU A 46 30.19 2.24 -14.13
N ALA A 47 31.19 2.64 -13.34
CA ALA A 47 31.01 2.92 -11.91
C ALA A 47 30.12 4.16 -11.65
N ALA A 48 30.25 5.21 -12.45
CA ALA A 48 29.41 6.40 -12.36
C ALA A 48 27.95 6.12 -12.78
N ALA A 49 27.73 5.33 -13.84
CA ALA A 49 26.41 4.96 -14.32
C ALA A 49 25.64 4.06 -13.33
N ALA A 50 26.34 3.16 -12.64
CA ALA A 50 25.76 2.30 -11.61
C ALA A 50 25.29 3.08 -10.38
N LYS A 51 26.06 4.10 -9.95
CA LYS A 51 25.71 4.96 -8.80
C LYS A 51 24.48 5.83 -9.05
N VAL A 52 24.33 6.36 -10.26
CA VAL A 52 23.17 7.21 -10.63
C VAL A 52 21.88 6.39 -10.76
N LYS A 53 21.95 5.16 -11.27
CA LYS A 53 20.78 4.26 -11.30
C LYS A 53 20.34 3.82 -9.90
N ALA A 54 21.29 3.51 -9.01
CA ALA A 54 20.98 3.09 -7.65
C ALA A 54 20.32 4.21 -6.82
N ASP A 55 20.75 5.46 -6.98
CA ASP A 55 20.18 6.62 -6.28
C ASP A 55 18.77 6.97 -6.80
N ALA A 56 18.55 6.85 -8.12
CA ALA A 56 17.23 7.05 -8.75
C ALA A 56 16.20 6.00 -8.34
N GLU A 57 16.58 4.71 -8.27
CA GLU A 57 15.68 3.64 -7.81
C GLU A 57 15.37 3.74 -6.31
N ALA A 58 16.33 4.19 -5.49
CA ALA A 58 16.12 4.42 -4.06
C ALA A 58 15.13 5.57 -3.80
N LYS A 59 15.26 6.68 -4.54
CA LYS A 59 14.33 7.81 -4.44
C LYS A 59 12.93 7.47 -4.96
N ALA A 60 12.83 6.71 -6.05
CA ALA A 60 11.55 6.24 -6.59
C ALA A 60 10.82 5.27 -5.65
N LYS A 61 11.54 4.35 -4.99
CA LYS A 61 10.94 3.47 -3.97
C LYS A 61 10.50 4.23 -2.71
N ALA A 62 11.24 5.27 -2.32
CA ALA A 62 10.87 6.10 -1.17
C ALA A 62 9.58 6.93 -1.43
N GLU A 63 9.45 7.53 -2.62
CA GLU A 63 8.23 8.27 -3.00
C GLU A 63 7.01 7.34 -3.21
N ALA A 64 7.23 6.14 -3.74
CA ALA A 64 6.18 5.13 -3.87
C ALA A 64 5.68 4.62 -2.50
N ALA A 65 6.60 4.37 -1.54
CA ALA A 65 6.23 3.95 -0.20
C ALA A 65 5.49 5.05 0.60
N ALA A 66 5.90 6.31 0.43
CA ALA A 66 5.21 7.45 1.04
C ALA A 66 3.79 7.63 0.49
N THR A 67 3.62 7.46 -0.83
CA THR A 67 2.32 7.55 -1.50
C THR A 67 1.38 6.42 -1.08
N GLN A 68 1.88 5.18 -1.01
CA GLN A 68 1.10 4.03 -0.53
C GLN A 68 0.61 4.22 0.91
N LYS A 69 1.47 4.70 1.81
CA LYS A 69 1.11 4.95 3.21
C LYS A 69 0.00 6.01 3.34
N MET A 70 0.09 7.10 2.56
CA MET A 70 -0.94 8.14 2.56
C MET A 70 -2.29 7.66 1.99
N LEU A 71 -2.27 6.79 0.97
CA LEU A 71 -3.47 6.15 0.43
C LEU A 71 -4.11 5.17 1.42
N GLU A 72 -3.32 4.42 2.19
CA GLU A 72 -3.86 3.53 3.23
C GLU A 72 -4.47 4.30 4.41
N GLU A 73 -3.80 5.35 4.90
CA GLU A 73 -4.33 6.19 5.98
C GLU A 73 -5.61 6.93 5.55
N THR A 74 -5.68 7.46 4.32
CA THR A 74 -6.89 8.14 3.82
C THR A 74 -8.04 7.16 3.58
N LYS A 75 -7.76 5.94 3.10
CA LYS A 75 -8.77 4.90 2.93
C LYS A 75 -9.28 4.37 4.28
N ALA A 76 -8.42 4.27 5.29
CA ALA A 76 -8.81 3.91 6.65
C ALA A 76 -9.68 5.00 7.30
N ALA A 77 -9.34 6.27 7.11
CA ALA A 77 -10.15 7.40 7.59
C ALA A 77 -11.52 7.45 6.91
N ALA A 78 -11.58 7.26 5.58
CA ALA A 78 -12.84 7.21 4.84
C ALA A 78 -13.72 6.01 5.22
N ALA A 79 -13.11 4.83 5.46
CA ALA A 79 -13.83 3.66 5.94
C ALA A 79 -14.40 3.87 7.35
N ALA A 80 -13.65 4.51 8.25
CA ALA A 80 -14.10 4.84 9.60
C ALA A 80 -15.25 5.87 9.58
N GLU A 81 -15.17 6.89 8.72
CA GLU A 81 -16.23 7.88 8.55
C GLU A 81 -17.51 7.26 7.97
N THR A 82 -17.37 6.41 6.95
CA THR A 82 -18.51 5.68 6.36
C THR A 82 -19.17 4.74 7.38
N ALA A 83 -18.38 4.08 8.23
CA ALA A 83 -18.90 3.23 9.30
C ALA A 83 -19.66 4.03 10.36
N LYS A 84 -19.16 5.22 10.74
CA LYS A 84 -19.86 6.12 11.67
C LYS A 84 -21.17 6.62 11.07
N LEU A 85 -21.15 7.13 9.84
CA LEU A 85 -22.35 7.64 9.17
C LEU A 85 -23.41 6.55 9.02
N ARG A 86 -23.00 5.32 8.71
CA ARG A 86 -23.92 4.17 8.64
C ARG A 86 -24.49 3.83 10.01
N ALA A 87 -23.68 3.81 11.06
CA ALA A 87 -24.16 3.57 12.42
C ALA A 87 -25.13 4.67 12.90
N GLU A 88 -24.87 5.93 12.55
CA GLU A 88 -25.76 7.06 12.87
C GLU A 88 -27.07 7.01 12.08
N LEU A 89 -27.03 6.62 10.81
CA LEU A 89 -28.23 6.39 10.00
C LEU A 89 -29.06 5.21 10.50
N ASP A 90 -28.41 4.09 10.87
CA ASP A 90 -29.07 2.95 11.49
C ASP A 90 -29.69 3.33 12.85
N ALA A 91 -28.98 4.11 13.68
CA ALA A 91 -29.49 4.60 14.95
C ALA A 91 -30.68 5.56 14.75
N LYS A 92 -30.60 6.47 13.78
CA LYS A 92 -31.68 7.39 13.43
C LYS A 92 -32.89 6.64 12.86
N ALA A 93 -32.67 5.67 11.97
CA ALA A 93 -33.73 4.83 11.42
C ALA A 93 -34.44 4.02 12.50
N LYS A 94 -33.67 3.47 13.47
CA LYS A 94 -34.26 2.81 14.64
C LYS A 94 -35.07 3.77 15.50
N ALA A 95 -34.62 5.00 15.70
CA ALA A 95 -35.34 6.01 16.47
C ALA A 95 -36.65 6.45 15.77
N ASP A 96 -36.61 6.72 14.46
CA ASP A 96 -37.78 7.06 13.64
C ASP A 96 -38.79 5.89 13.56
N ALA A 97 -38.31 4.65 13.69
CA ALA A 97 -39.15 3.47 13.72
C ALA A 97 -39.83 3.23 15.08
N ILE A 98 -39.63 4.06 16.12
CA ILE A 98 -40.32 3.91 17.41
C ILE A 98 -41.65 4.68 17.36
N LEU A 99 -42.77 3.97 17.51
CA LEU A 99 -44.09 4.58 17.67
C LEU A 99 -44.23 5.19 19.06
N THR A 100 -43.91 4.43 20.11
CA THR A 100 -44.01 4.87 21.51
C THR A 100 -43.33 3.87 22.46
N THR A 101 -43.23 4.22 23.74
CA THR A 101 -42.80 3.30 24.81
C THR A 101 -43.98 3.01 25.72
N HIS A 102 -44.36 1.73 25.83
CA HIS A 102 -45.44 1.28 26.70
C HIS A 102 -44.89 0.69 27.99
N THR A 103 -45.48 1.02 29.13
CA THR A 103 -45.14 0.36 30.40
C THR A 103 -46.08 -0.81 30.61
N VAL A 104 -45.54 -2.02 30.67
CA VAL A 104 -46.33 -3.26 30.78
C VAL A 104 -47.07 -3.29 32.12
N VAL A 105 -48.37 -3.58 32.08
CA VAL A 105 -49.19 -3.77 33.29
C VAL A 105 -49.37 -5.26 33.57
N ALA A 106 -49.60 -5.62 34.84
CA ALA A 106 -49.85 -7.00 35.23
C ALA A 106 -51.04 -7.59 34.47
N GLY A 107 -50.82 -8.75 33.83
CA GLY A 107 -51.83 -9.43 33.00
C GLY A 107 -51.84 -9.03 31.52
N GLU A 108 -51.05 -8.03 31.11
CA GLU A 108 -50.86 -7.78 29.67
C GLU A 108 -50.00 -8.86 29.01
N THR A 109 -50.29 -9.13 27.75
CA THR A 109 -49.52 -10.02 26.88
C THR A 109 -48.99 -9.24 25.69
N LEU A 110 -47.93 -9.72 25.04
CA LEU A 110 -47.39 -9.10 23.83
C LEU A 110 -48.47 -8.93 22.74
N SER A 111 -49.34 -9.92 22.58
CA SER A 111 -50.47 -9.86 21.64
C SER A 111 -51.51 -8.82 22.03
N GLY A 112 -51.79 -8.65 23.32
CA GLY A 112 -52.72 -7.61 23.82
C GLY A 112 -52.16 -6.20 23.63
N ILE A 113 -50.86 -6.01 23.86
CA ILE A 113 -50.16 -4.75 23.60
C ILE A 113 -50.15 -4.46 22.09
N ALA A 114 -49.88 -5.46 21.25
CA ALA A 114 -49.96 -5.33 19.80
C ALA A 114 -51.37 -4.93 19.33
N LEU A 115 -52.42 -5.52 19.91
CA LEU A 115 -53.81 -5.14 19.63
C LEU A 115 -54.09 -3.68 19.99
N LYS A 116 -53.56 -3.18 21.10
CA LYS A 116 -53.75 -1.80 21.56
C LYS A 116 -53.09 -0.76 20.64
N TYR A 117 -51.87 -1.03 20.16
CA TYR A 117 -51.10 -0.06 19.37
C TYR A 117 -51.25 -0.22 17.85
N TYR A 118 -51.42 -1.44 17.37
CA TYR A 118 -51.53 -1.74 15.94
C TYR A 118 -52.93 -2.16 15.50
N GLY A 119 -53.87 -2.36 16.44
CA GLY A 119 -55.21 -2.89 16.12
C GLY A 119 -55.22 -4.38 15.78
N HIS A 120 -54.08 -5.07 15.85
CA HIS A 120 -53.94 -6.47 15.43
C HIS A 120 -53.14 -7.28 16.46
N ALA A 121 -53.73 -8.37 16.94
CA ALA A 121 -53.07 -9.35 17.82
C ALA A 121 -52.35 -10.47 17.04
N THR A 122 -51.97 -10.23 15.78
CA THR A 122 -51.40 -11.26 14.90
C THR A 122 -49.89 -11.46 15.15
N PRO A 123 -49.35 -12.64 14.80
CA PRO A 123 -47.91 -12.93 14.89
C PRO A 123 -47.00 -11.88 14.28
N GLU A 124 -47.41 -11.22 13.22
CA GLU A 124 -46.60 -10.17 12.61
C GLU A 124 -46.29 -9.01 13.58
N TYR A 125 -47.31 -8.51 14.30
CA TYR A 125 -47.18 -7.32 15.13
C TYR A 125 -46.56 -7.59 16.50
N TRP A 126 -46.94 -8.69 17.17
CA TRP A 126 -46.29 -9.02 18.44
C TRP A 126 -44.85 -9.52 18.23
N ASN A 127 -44.49 -10.07 17.05
CA ASN A 127 -43.09 -10.34 16.72
C ASN A 127 -42.29 -9.04 16.50
N LYS A 128 -42.86 -7.99 15.89
CA LYS A 128 -42.20 -6.68 15.77
C LYS A 128 -41.83 -6.10 17.13
N ILE A 129 -42.77 -6.10 18.07
CA ILE A 129 -42.52 -5.67 19.46
C ILE A 129 -41.46 -6.58 20.10
N LYS A 130 -41.59 -7.90 19.93
CA LYS A 130 -40.63 -8.85 20.51
C LYS A 130 -39.21 -8.61 20.00
N ASP A 131 -39.04 -8.39 18.69
CA ASP A 131 -37.74 -8.17 18.07
C ASP A 131 -37.08 -6.87 18.56
N ALA A 132 -37.86 -5.78 18.60
CA ALA A 132 -37.41 -4.49 19.11
C ALA A 132 -37.01 -4.51 20.61
N ASN A 133 -37.45 -5.52 21.37
CA ASN A 133 -37.21 -5.65 22.81
C ASN A 133 -36.54 -6.98 23.19
N LYS A 134 -35.82 -7.63 22.26
CA LYS A 134 -35.15 -8.92 22.52
C LYS A 134 -34.36 -8.93 23.81
N GLU A 135 -33.58 -7.88 24.09
CA GLU A 135 -32.76 -7.79 25.30
C GLU A 135 -33.57 -7.86 26.60
N LEU A 136 -34.75 -7.23 26.64
CA LEU A 136 -35.66 -7.29 27.80
C LEU A 136 -36.32 -8.67 27.88
N ILE A 137 -36.76 -9.21 26.75
CA ILE A 137 -37.49 -10.48 26.69
C ILE A 137 -36.58 -11.66 27.04
N ASP A 138 -35.33 -11.65 26.59
CA ASP A 138 -34.31 -12.65 26.96
C ASP A 138 -34.03 -12.64 28.46
N LYS A 139 -33.95 -11.44 29.09
CA LYS A 139 -33.79 -11.30 30.55
C LYS A 139 -34.92 -11.99 31.33
N HIS A 140 -36.13 -11.97 30.78
CA HIS A 140 -37.32 -12.56 31.35
C HIS A 140 -37.65 -13.95 30.78
N LYS A 141 -36.67 -14.61 30.15
CA LYS A 141 -36.78 -15.98 29.59
C LYS A 141 -37.93 -16.13 28.59
N GLY A 142 -38.18 -15.12 27.76
CA GLY A 142 -39.24 -15.13 26.76
C GLY A 142 -40.55 -14.48 27.20
N ASN A 143 -40.66 -14.02 28.46
CA ASN A 143 -41.87 -13.39 28.99
C ASN A 143 -41.70 -11.88 29.13
N ILE A 144 -42.82 -11.16 29.28
CA ILE A 144 -42.81 -9.74 29.69
C ILE A 144 -43.26 -9.65 31.14
N ILE A 145 -42.65 -8.76 31.93
CA ILE A 145 -43.02 -8.54 33.33
C ILE A 145 -43.66 -7.16 33.47
N ALA A 146 -44.64 -7.07 34.37
CA ALA A 146 -45.26 -5.81 34.72
C ALA A 146 -44.21 -4.81 35.27
N GLY A 147 -44.25 -3.58 34.78
CA GLY A 147 -43.30 -2.51 35.11
C GLY A 147 -42.20 -2.31 34.08
N ASP A 148 -42.00 -3.25 33.15
CA ASP A 148 -41.02 -3.07 32.07
C ASP A 148 -41.48 -2.04 31.04
N LYS A 149 -40.53 -1.26 30.53
CA LYS A 149 -40.76 -0.29 29.45
C LYS A 149 -40.47 -0.97 28.12
N LEU A 150 -41.52 -1.27 27.37
CA LEU A 150 -41.47 -1.94 26.08
C LEU A 150 -41.51 -0.93 24.94
N ILE A 151 -40.54 -0.98 24.05
CA ILE A 151 -40.47 -0.16 22.84
C ILE A 151 -41.49 -0.71 21.84
N ILE A 152 -42.45 0.11 21.43
CA ILE A 152 -43.42 -0.23 20.41
C ILE A 152 -42.94 0.39 19.09
N PRO A 153 -42.47 -0.40 18.11
CA PRO A 153 -42.09 0.14 16.81
C PRO A 153 -43.31 0.62 16.03
N LYS A 154 -43.12 1.37 14.95
CA LYS A 154 -44.20 1.71 14.01
C LYS A 154 -44.56 0.47 13.18
N ALA A 155 -45.86 0.29 12.91
CA ALA A 155 -46.40 -0.81 12.11
C ALA A 155 -45.78 -0.86 10.71
#